data_AF-A0A817GQN0-F1
#
_entry.id   AF-A0A817GQN0-F1
#
_cell.length_a   1.000
_cell.length_b   1.000
_cell.length_c   1.000
_cell.angle_alpha   90.00
_cell.angle_beta   90.00
_cell.angle_gamma   90.00
#
_symmetry.space_group_name_H-M   'P 1'
#
loop_
_entity.id
_entity.type
_entity.pdbx_description
1 polymer ?
#
loop_
_entity_poly.entity_id
_entity_poly.type
_entity_poly.pdbx_seq_one_letter_code
_entity_poly.pdbx_strand_id
1 'polypeptide(L)'
;MTHIVTEKLKSLLHEYPKPTGILMGYGTAGFRARADTLPWIMIRIGVLAALRSKVKQACVGVMITASHNPECDNGVKLIDPQGEMLDQTWEVYANDLCTLDDDIHVVWSYIETLMIQLNIQLNDEAIIGIAYDTR
;
A
#
# COMPACT_ATOMS: atom_id res chain seq x y z
N MET A 1 5.02 -16.06 13.76
CA MET A 1 4.19 -15.01 13.13
C MET A 1 4.82 -14.53 11.83
N THR A 2 6.10 -14.11 11.83
CA THR A 2 6.85 -13.65 10.64
C THR A 2 6.71 -14.58 9.43
N HIS A 3 7.01 -15.88 9.57
CA HIS A 3 6.88 -16.85 8.47
C HIS A 3 5.48 -16.87 7.83
N ILE A 4 4.41 -16.76 8.62
CA ILE A 4 3.03 -16.76 8.10
C ILE A 4 2.78 -15.51 7.26
N VAL A 5 3.24 -14.34 7.73
CA VAL A 5 3.10 -13.06 7.03
C VAL A 5 3.90 -13.07 5.73
N THR A 6 5.16 -13.50 5.77
CA THR A 6 6.04 -13.54 4.60
C THR A 6 5.53 -14.51 3.54
N GLU A 7 5.06 -15.71 3.92
CA GLU A 7 4.47 -16.66 2.97
C GLU A 7 3.16 -16.14 2.36
N LYS A 8 2.31 -15.46 3.15
CA LYS A 8 1.09 -14.85 2.62
C LYS A 8 1.42 -13.74 1.63
N LEU A 9 2.40 -12.88 1.95
CA LEU A 9 2.86 -11.83 1.04
C LEU A 9 3.44 -12.42 -0.25
N LYS A 10 4.28 -13.47 -0.14
CA LYS A 10 4.84 -14.19 -1.29
C LYS A 10 3.74 -14.72 -2.22
N SER A 11 2.71 -15.34 -1.66
CA SER A 11 1.57 -15.83 -2.43
C SER A 11 0.86 -14.70 -3.17
N LEU A 12 0.67 -13.54 -2.53
CA LEU A 12 -0.01 -12.40 -3.14
C LEU A 12 0.83 -11.76 -4.26
N LEU A 13 2.14 -11.61 -4.06
CA LEU A 13 3.05 -11.11 -5.09
C LEU A 13 3.07 -12.02 -6.33
N HIS A 14 2.97 -13.34 -6.13
CA HIS A 14 2.87 -14.30 -7.23
C HIS A 14 1.51 -14.27 -7.94
N GLU A 15 0.40 -14.12 -7.19
CA GLU A 15 -0.96 -14.10 -7.74
C GLU A 15 -1.28 -12.81 -8.51
N TYR A 16 -0.73 -11.68 -8.07
CA TYR A 16 -0.93 -10.37 -8.68
C TYR A 16 0.42 -9.69 -9.00
N PRO A 17 1.14 -10.20 -10.03
CA PRO A 17 2.47 -9.71 -10.35
C PRO A 17 2.42 -8.27 -10.88
N LYS A 18 3.45 -7.51 -10.54
CA LYS A 18 3.78 -6.22 -11.12
C LYS A 18 4.01 -6.37 -12.63
N PRO A 19 3.26 -5.65 -13.48
CA PRO A 19 3.47 -5.67 -14.92
C PRO A 19 4.83 -5.08 -15.32
N THR A 20 5.47 -5.67 -16.33
CA THR A 20 6.74 -5.16 -16.88
C THR A 20 6.53 -3.81 -17.58
N GLY A 21 7.42 -2.85 -17.32
CA GLY A 21 7.44 -1.55 -18.01
C GLY A 21 6.39 -0.55 -17.52
N ILE A 22 5.59 -0.90 -16.50
CA ILE A 22 4.66 0.05 -15.87
C ILE A 22 5.36 0.74 -14.69
N LEU A 23 5.39 2.06 -14.74
CA LEU A 23 5.79 2.94 -13.64
C LEU A 23 4.56 3.72 -13.18
N MET A 24 4.25 3.64 -11.89
CA MET A 24 3.18 4.41 -11.27
C MET A 24 3.76 5.26 -10.15
N GLY A 25 3.25 6.49 -10.01
CA GLY A 25 3.61 7.40 -8.93
C GLY A 25 2.42 7.64 -8.00
N TYR A 26 2.67 7.59 -6.70
CA TYR A 26 1.78 8.08 -5.67
C TYR A 26 1.90 9.60 -5.65
N GLY A 27 0.80 10.29 -5.98
CA GLY A 27 0.71 11.74 -5.87
C GLY A 27 -0.30 12.16 -4.80
N THR A 28 -0.70 13.44 -4.82
CA THR A 28 -1.65 14.03 -3.85
C THR A 28 -2.96 13.25 -3.72
N ALA A 29 -3.38 12.56 -4.78
CA ALA A 29 -4.62 11.79 -4.82
C ALA A 29 -4.43 10.27 -4.72
N GLY A 30 -3.24 9.81 -4.32
CA GLY A 30 -2.85 8.40 -4.31
C GLY A 30 -2.46 7.87 -5.69
N PHE A 31 -2.54 6.55 -5.84
CA PHE A 31 -2.37 5.90 -7.15
C PHE A 31 -3.68 5.93 -7.93
N ARG A 32 -3.61 6.27 -9.21
CA ARG A 32 -4.74 6.18 -10.15
C ARG A 32 -4.26 5.67 -11.49
N ALA A 33 -4.96 4.68 -12.03
CA ALA A 33 -4.70 4.10 -13.33
C ALA A 33 -5.95 3.33 -13.78
N ARG A 34 -5.90 2.69 -14.95
CA ARG A 34 -6.92 1.73 -15.34
C ARG A 34 -7.04 0.63 -14.29
N ALA A 35 -8.27 0.26 -13.94
CA ALA A 35 -8.56 -0.68 -12.86
C ALA A 35 -7.86 -2.04 -13.05
N ASP A 36 -7.77 -2.52 -14.29
CA ASP A 36 -7.10 -3.76 -14.67
C ASP A 36 -5.58 -3.77 -14.42
N THR A 37 -4.97 -2.59 -14.22
CA THR A 37 -3.52 -2.45 -13.96
C THR A 37 -3.16 -2.25 -12.49
N LEU A 38 -4.15 -2.13 -11.60
CA LEU A 38 -3.95 -1.79 -10.17
C LEU A 38 -3.82 -2.94 -9.16
N PRO A 39 -4.18 -4.22 -9.42
CA PRO A 39 -4.17 -5.24 -8.35
C PRO A 39 -2.86 -5.36 -7.57
N TRP A 40 -1.72 -5.30 -8.25
CA TRP A 40 -0.39 -5.36 -7.62
C TRP A 40 -0.09 -4.15 -6.72
N ILE A 41 -0.60 -2.96 -7.06
CA ILE A 41 -0.50 -1.75 -6.23
C ILE A 41 -1.28 -1.94 -4.93
N MET A 42 -2.47 -2.55 -4.99
CA MET A 42 -3.35 -2.71 -3.83
C MET A 42 -2.68 -3.53 -2.72
N ILE A 43 -1.91 -4.56 -3.08
CA ILE A 43 -1.13 -5.36 -2.12
C ILE A 43 -0.12 -4.48 -1.39
N ARG A 44 0.68 -3.72 -2.14
CA ARG A 44 1.77 -2.89 -1.62
C ARG A 44 1.23 -1.76 -0.74
N ILE A 45 0.11 -1.14 -1.14
CA ILE A 45 -0.56 -0.10 -0.34
C ILE A 45 -1.25 -0.67 0.90
N GLY A 46 -1.79 -1.89 0.85
CA GLY A 46 -2.31 -2.56 2.05
C GLY A 46 -1.24 -2.78 3.11
N VAL A 47 -0.03 -3.18 2.68
CA VAL A 47 1.14 -3.29 3.59
C VAL A 47 1.49 -1.93 4.17
N LEU A 48 1.59 -0.88 3.35
CA LEU A 48 1.92 0.45 3.81
C LEU A 48 0.88 1.01 4.80
N ALA A 49 -0.41 0.78 4.55
CA ALA A 49 -1.49 1.16 5.46
C ALA A 49 -1.33 0.51 6.85
N ALA A 50 -0.98 -0.78 6.89
CA ALA A 50 -0.71 -1.49 8.14
C ALA A 50 0.50 -0.91 8.88
N LEU A 51 1.60 -0.62 8.18
CA LEU A 51 2.77 0.03 8.77
C LEU A 51 2.41 1.43 9.31
N ARG A 52 1.62 2.21 8.55
CA ARG A 52 1.19 3.55 8.96
C ARG A 52 0.33 3.52 10.21
N SER A 53 -0.63 2.59 10.28
CA SER A 53 -1.49 2.43 11.45
C SER A 53 -0.69 2.06 12.69
N LYS A 54 0.31 1.18 12.57
CA LYS A 54 1.20 0.82 13.69
C LYS A 54 2.00 2.03 14.20
N VAL A 55 2.53 2.87 13.30
CA VAL A 55 3.25 4.09 13.68
C VAL A 55 2.33 5.11 14.34
N LYS A 56 1.11 5.27 13.84
CA LYS A 56 0.14 6.23 14.36
C LYS A 56 -0.60 5.74 15.59
N GLN A 57 -0.56 4.43 15.86
CA GLN A 57 -1.34 3.76 16.90
C GLN A 57 -2.83 4.12 16.81
N ALA A 58 -3.35 4.22 15.58
CA ALA A 58 -4.68 4.70 15.27
C ALA A 58 -5.20 4.12 13.94
N CYS A 59 -6.50 4.28 13.70
CA CYS A 59 -7.12 3.85 12.45
C CYS A 59 -6.53 4.61 11.25
N VAL A 60 -6.11 3.90 10.21
CA VAL A 60 -5.74 4.46 8.90
C VAL A 60 -6.80 4.07 7.89
N GLY A 61 -7.27 5.05 7.14
CA GLY A 61 -8.26 4.84 6.09
C GLY A 61 -7.61 4.44 4.76
N VAL A 62 -8.30 3.60 4.02
CA VAL A 62 -8.00 3.26 2.62
C VAL A 62 -9.26 3.55 1.81
N MET A 63 -9.17 4.45 0.84
CA MET A 63 -10.28 4.74 -0.07
C MET A 63 -9.93 4.27 -1.49
N ILE A 64 -10.76 3.39 -2.04
CA ILE A 64 -10.66 2.91 -3.41
C ILE A 64 -11.61 3.72 -4.28
N THR A 65 -11.06 4.59 -5.13
CA THR A 65 -11.82 5.49 -6.01
C THR A 65 -10.89 6.18 -6.98
N ALA A 66 -11.37 6.48 -8.19
CA ALA A 66 -10.74 7.48 -9.06
C ALA A 66 -11.58 8.76 -9.21
N SER A 67 -12.53 9.01 -8.30
CA SER A 67 -13.30 10.26 -8.22
C SER A 67 -13.97 10.60 -9.56
N HIS A 68 -13.52 11.65 -10.27
CA HIS A 68 -14.09 12.10 -11.54
C HIS A 68 -13.48 11.42 -12.78
N ASN A 69 -12.50 10.52 -12.61
CA ASN A 69 -11.91 9.79 -13.73
C ASN A 69 -12.94 8.89 -14.44
N PRO A 70 -12.71 8.52 -15.72
CA PRO A 70 -13.54 7.55 -16.45
C PRO A 70 -13.81 6.26 -15.66
N GLU A 71 -14.94 5.59 -15.90
CA GLU A 71 -15.35 4.36 -15.19
C GLU A 71 -14.30 3.24 -15.22
N CYS A 72 -13.55 3.12 -16.32
CA CYS A 72 -12.49 2.11 -16.46
C CYS A 72 -11.23 2.38 -15.61
N ASP A 73 -11.11 3.57 -15.02
CA ASP A 73 -10.06 3.90 -14.06
C ASP A 73 -10.49 3.54 -12.64
N ASN A 74 -9.53 3.25 -11.79
CA ASN A 74 -9.73 3.23 -10.35
C ASN A 74 -8.49 3.81 -9.66
N GLY A 75 -8.45 3.75 -8.34
CA GLY A 75 -7.33 4.26 -7.58
C GLY A 75 -7.41 3.87 -6.13
N VAL A 76 -6.34 4.17 -5.41
CA VAL A 76 -6.27 3.98 -3.96
C VAL A 76 -5.50 5.13 -3.33
N LYS A 77 -6.03 5.64 -2.22
CA LYS A 77 -5.36 6.63 -1.38
C LYS A 77 -5.49 6.27 0.10
N LEU A 78 -4.47 6.61 0.86
CA LEU A 78 -4.47 6.49 2.32
C LEU A 78 -4.97 7.78 2.97
N ILE A 79 -5.68 7.63 4.09
CA ILE A 79 -6.21 8.70 4.93
C ILE A 79 -5.62 8.53 6.33
N ASP A 80 -4.96 9.57 6.83
CA ASP A 80 -4.39 9.57 8.17
C ASP A 80 -5.48 9.75 9.25
N PRO A 81 -5.17 9.51 10.54
CA PRO A 81 -6.19 9.31 11.57
C PRO A 81 -7.14 10.49 11.82
N GLN A 82 -6.75 11.72 11.50
CA GLN A 82 -7.59 12.92 11.66
C GLN A 82 -8.41 13.23 10.39
N GLY A 83 -8.40 12.33 9.39
CA GLY A 83 -9.12 12.49 8.13
C GLY A 83 -8.36 13.26 7.05
N GLU A 84 -7.11 13.62 7.34
CA GLU A 84 -6.20 14.29 6.43
C GLU A 84 -5.59 13.32 5.41
N MET A 85 -4.97 13.89 4.37
CA MET A 85 -4.21 13.10 3.40
C MET A 85 -3.00 12.47 4.07
N LEU A 86 -2.54 11.35 3.54
CA LEU A 86 -1.27 10.74 3.94
C LEU A 86 -0.15 11.79 3.96
N ASP A 87 0.61 11.81 5.04
CA ASP A 87 1.84 12.61 5.16
C ASP A 87 2.76 12.40 3.93
N GLN A 88 3.23 13.51 3.35
CA GLN A 88 4.05 13.49 2.13
C GLN A 88 5.33 12.67 2.26
N THR A 89 5.88 12.57 3.48
CA THR A 89 7.06 11.72 3.74
C THR A 89 6.78 10.24 3.50
N TRP A 90 5.52 9.81 3.61
CA TRP A 90 5.07 8.44 3.37
C TRP A 90 4.69 8.17 1.91
N GLU A 91 4.48 9.20 1.09
CA GLU A 91 4.32 9.03 -0.36
C GLU A 91 5.59 8.45 -0.98
N VAL A 92 6.77 8.77 -0.44
CA VAL A 92 8.05 8.19 -0.85
C VAL A 92 8.06 6.68 -0.59
N TYR A 93 7.62 6.23 0.60
CA TYR A 93 7.54 4.80 0.92
C TYR A 93 6.54 4.05 0.03
N ALA A 94 5.42 4.70 -0.32
CA ALA A 94 4.45 4.14 -1.27
C ALA A 94 5.08 3.93 -2.67
N ASN A 95 5.79 4.95 -3.15
CA ASN A 95 6.50 4.91 -4.43
C ASN A 95 7.59 3.84 -4.43
N ASP A 96 8.47 3.86 -3.44
CA ASP A 96 9.56 2.90 -3.29
C ASP A 96 9.03 1.47 -3.31
N LEU A 97 8.03 1.15 -2.46
CA LEU A 97 7.38 -0.16 -2.47
C LEU A 97 6.90 -0.55 -3.86
N CYS A 98 6.30 0.36 -4.63
CA CYS A 98 5.78 0.07 -5.96
C CYS A 98 6.87 0.01 -7.06
N THR A 99 8.09 0.47 -6.78
CA THR A 99 9.22 0.33 -7.70
C THR A 99 9.97 -0.98 -7.54
N LEU A 100 9.88 -1.65 -6.39
CA LEU A 100 10.52 -2.95 -6.16
C LEU A 100 10.01 -4.03 -7.11
N ASP A 101 10.85 -5.03 -7.37
CA ASP A 101 10.45 -6.26 -8.02
C ASP A 101 9.57 -7.11 -7.08
N ASP A 102 8.93 -8.15 -7.61
CA ASP A 102 8.06 -9.06 -6.84
C ASP A 102 8.85 -10.18 -6.12
N ASP A 103 10.18 -10.12 -6.13
CA ASP A 103 10.98 -11.02 -5.29
C ASP A 103 10.67 -10.76 -3.81
N ILE A 104 10.12 -11.78 -3.15
CA ILE A 104 9.73 -11.71 -1.74
C ILE A 104 10.89 -11.28 -0.85
N HIS A 105 12.14 -11.66 -1.15
CA HIS A 105 13.30 -11.27 -0.35
C HIS A 105 13.58 -9.76 -0.46
N VAL A 106 13.41 -9.19 -1.66
CA VAL A 106 13.56 -7.75 -1.90
C VAL A 106 12.46 -6.97 -1.20
N VAL A 107 11.19 -7.35 -1.40
CA VAL A 107 10.05 -6.67 -0.80
C VAL A 107 10.09 -6.76 0.73
N TRP A 108 10.37 -7.95 1.28
CA TRP A 108 10.43 -8.16 2.71
C TRP A 108 11.59 -7.40 3.36
N SER A 109 12.77 -7.39 2.75
CA SER A 109 13.92 -6.64 3.27
C SER A 109 13.65 -5.14 3.36
N TYR A 110 12.93 -4.57 2.38
CA TYR A 110 12.51 -3.17 2.44
C TYR A 110 11.49 -2.93 3.57
N ILE A 111 10.50 -3.81 3.73
CA ILE A 111 9.52 -3.72 4.84
C ILE A 111 10.23 -3.78 6.20
N GLU A 112 11.17 -4.71 6.38
CA GLU A 112 11.97 -4.82 7.61
C GLU A 112 12.79 -3.55 7.87
N THR A 113 13.37 -2.96 6.82
CA THR A 113 14.12 -1.71 6.92
C THR A 113 13.21 -0.58 7.40
N LEU A 114 12.02 -0.42 6.83
CA LEU A 114 11.03 0.55 7.29
C LEU A 114 10.61 0.28 8.74
N MET A 115 10.37 -0.97 9.10
CA MET A 115 9.98 -1.33 10.47
C MET A 115 11.06 -0.92 11.48
N ILE A 116 12.33 -1.15 11.18
CA ILE A 116 13.45 -0.73 12.04
C ILE A 116 13.51 0.79 12.11
N GLN A 117 13.48 1.48 10.96
CA GLN A 117 13.57 2.94 10.89
C GLN A 117 12.44 3.66 11.62
N LEU A 118 11.23 3.11 11.54
CA LEU A 118 10.01 3.69 12.10
C LEU A 118 9.66 3.12 13.48
N ASN A 119 10.54 2.29 14.06
CA ASN A 119 10.36 1.63 15.36
C ASN A 119 9.03 0.86 15.48
N ILE A 120 8.70 0.08 14.45
CA ILE A 120 7.49 -0.75 14.35
C ILE A 120 7.82 -2.19 14.75
N GLN A 121 6.99 -2.80 15.60
CA GLN A 121 7.02 -4.23 15.84
C GLN A 121 6.00 -4.95 14.95
N LEU A 122 6.36 -6.14 14.45
CA LEU A 122 5.46 -6.92 13.59
C LEU A 122 4.12 -7.22 14.27
N ASN A 123 4.16 -7.44 15.57
CA ASN A 123 3.01 -7.84 16.38
C ASN A 123 2.17 -6.64 16.87
N ASP A 124 2.58 -5.41 16.60
CA ASP A 124 1.77 -4.23 16.95
C ASP A 124 0.39 -4.32 16.29
N GLU A 125 -0.64 -3.79 16.94
CA GLU A 125 -1.96 -3.77 16.33
C GLU A 125 -2.00 -2.79 15.14
N ALA A 126 -2.66 -3.19 14.06
CA ALA A 126 -2.96 -2.33 12.93
C ALA A 126 -4.48 -2.29 12.74
N ILE A 127 -5.05 -1.10 12.69
CA ILE A 127 -6.49 -0.86 12.56
C ILE A 127 -6.71 -0.14 11.23
N ILE A 128 -7.38 -0.79 10.29
CA ILE A 128 -7.62 -0.26 8.95
C ILE A 128 -9.11 -0.13 8.67
N GLY A 129 -9.54 1.04 8.23
CA GLY A 129 -10.87 1.26 7.65
C GLY A 129 -10.81 1.29 6.13
N ILE A 130 -11.65 0.54 5.45
CA ILE A 130 -11.67 0.48 3.97
C ILE A 130 -13.04 0.92 3.46
N ALA A 131 -13.05 1.77 2.43
CA ALA A 131 -14.25 2.16 1.70
C ALA A 131 -13.95 2.25 0.19
N TYR A 132 -14.99 2.15 -0.63
CA TYR A 132 -14.89 2.23 -2.09
C TYR A 132 -16.13 2.92 -2.68
N ASP A 133 -15.99 3.46 -3.90
CA ASP A 133 -17.11 4.05 -4.66
C ASP A 133 -17.86 2.98 -5.50
N THR A 134 -18.66 3.39 -6.48
CA THR A 134 -19.51 2.48 -7.28
C THR A 134 -18.90 2.07 -8.63
N ARG A 135 -17.58 2.16 -8.79
CA ARG A 135 -16.87 1.70 -10.00
C ARG A 135 -16.91 0.19 -10.17
#